data_AF-A0AA43UK67-F1
#
_entry.id   AF-A0AA43UK67-F1
#
_cell.length_a   1.000
_cell.length_b   1.000
_cell.length_c   1.000
_cell.angle_alpha   90.00
_cell.angle_beta   90.00
_cell.angle_gamma   90.00
#
_symmetry.space_group_name_H-M   'P 1'
#
loop_
_entity.id
_entity.type
_entity.pdbx_description
1 polymer ?
#
loop_
_entity_poly.entity_id
_entity_poly.type
_entity_poly.pdbx_seq_one_letter_code
_entity_poly.pdbx_strand_id
1 'polypeptide(L)' 'MEQARRGEVTDLMRRIAEKEGVSPEFIRNGIASGRICAPHNPVHDAEP' A
#
# COMPACT_ATOMS: atom_id res chain seq x y z
N MET A 1 -3.02 -6.78 3.83
CA MET A 1 -2.80 -6.57 5.29
C MET A 1 -1.56 -7.29 5.80
N GLU A 2 -1.40 -8.60 5.55
CA GLU A 2 -0.29 -9.40 6.10
C GLU A 2 1.11 -8.97 5.58
N GLN A 3 1.21 -8.58 4.31
CA GLN A 3 2.47 -8.15 3.69
C GLN A 3 3.01 -6.81 4.26
N ALA A 4 2.12 -5.85 4.56
CA ALA A 4 2.51 -4.59 5.21
C ALA A 4 2.98 -4.80 6.65
N ARG A 5 2.37 -5.75 7.37
CA ARG A 5 2.78 -6.15 8.72
C ARG A 5 4.09 -6.93 8.74
N ARG A 6 4.45 -7.61 7.65
CA ARG A 6 5.76 -8.24 7.45
C ARG A 6 6.89 -7.24 7.13
N GLY A 7 6.58 -5.96 6.96
CA GLY A 7 7.56 -4.91 6.67
C GLY A 7 7.95 -4.82 5.18
N GLU A 8 7.28 -5.57 4.32
CA GLU A 8 7.61 -5.67 2.90
C GLU A 8 6.90 -4.56 2.10
N VAL A 9 7.67 -3.76 1.36
CA VAL A 9 7.14 -2.72 0.47
C VAL A 9 6.80 -3.38 -0.87
N THR A 10 5.52 -3.61 -1.08
CA THR A 10 5.01 -4.17 -2.35
C THR A 10 5.02 -3.14 -3.49
N ASP A 11 5.06 -3.61 -4.73
CA ASP A 11 5.04 -2.74 -5.93
C ASP A 11 3.79 -1.83 -5.97
N LEU A 12 2.65 -2.36 -5.51
CA LEU A 12 1.42 -1.59 -5.32
C LEU A 12 1.62 -0.37 -4.40
N MET A 13 2.32 -0.55 -3.27
CA MET A 13 2.60 0.55 -2.35
C MET A 13 3.50 1.60 -2.98
N ARG A 14 4.42 1.22 -3.89
CA ARG A 14 5.22 2.19 -4.65
C ARG A 14 4.37 2.97 -5.63
N ARG A 15 3.50 2.31 -6.39
CA ARG A 15 2.59 3.00 -7.32
C ARG A 15 1.65 3.97 -6.60
N ILE A 16 1.08 3.56 -5.46
CA ILE A 16 0.24 4.42 -4.63
C ILE A 16 1.06 5.61 -4.11
N ALA A 17 2.29 5.36 -3.64
CA ALA A 17 3.20 6.40 -3.17
C ALA A 17 3.56 7.41 -4.26
N GLU A 18 3.85 6.95 -5.48
CA GLU A 18 4.12 7.82 -6.63
C GLU A 18 2.88 8.62 -7.05
N LYS A 19 1.69 8.00 -7.06
CA LYS A 19 0.42 8.68 -7.42
C LYS A 19 0.03 9.75 -6.40
N GLU A 20 0.18 9.45 -5.11
CA GLU A 20 -0.14 10.37 -4.00
C GLU A 20 1.01 11.33 -3.67
N GLY A 21 2.18 11.17 -4.28
CA GLY A 21 3.37 12.00 -4.02
C GLY A 21 3.95 11.83 -2.62
N VAL A 22 3.71 10.69 -1.96
CA VAL A 22 4.21 10.38 -0.62
C VAL A 22 5.28 9.30 -0.67
N SER A 23 6.02 9.09 0.42
CA SER A 23 7.02 8.01 0.47
C SER A 23 6.35 6.63 0.61
N PRO A 24 6.86 5.57 -0.05
CA PRO A 24 6.34 4.22 0.09
C PRO A 24 6.41 3.68 1.53
N GLU A 25 7.36 4.16 2.33
CA GLU A 25 7.45 3.86 3.76
C GLU A 25 6.31 4.48 4.58
N PHE A 26 5.82 5.66 4.18
CA PHE A 26 4.66 6.31 4.81
C PHE A 26 3.39 5.49 4.57
N ILE A 27 3.18 5.05 3.33
CA ILE A 27 2.07 4.15 2.97
C ILE A 27 2.19 2.83 3.74
N ARG A 28 3.37 2.21 3.78
CA ARG A 28 3.60 0.96 4.55
C ARG A 28 3.27 1.14 6.03
N ASN A 29 3.77 2.20 6.67
CA ASN A 29 3.53 2.46 8.09
C ASN A 29 2.05 2.75 8.37
N GLY A 30 1.38 3.47 7.48
CA GLY A 30 -0.06 3.72 7.57
C GLY A 30 -0.89 2.44 7.44
N ILE A 31 -0.52 1.54 6.53
CA ILE A 31 -1.18 0.24 6.37
C ILE A 31 -0.88 -0.67 7.57
N ALA A 32 0.36 -0.71 8.06
CA ALA A 32 0.74 -1.48 9.24
C ALA A 32 0.02 -1.00 10.52
N SER A 33 -0.14 0.32 10.67
CA SER A 33 -0.91 0.95 11.74
C SER A 33 -2.43 0.78 11.58
N GLY A 34 -2.93 0.29 10.44
CA GLY A 34 -4.36 0.20 10.13
C GLY A 34 -5.04 1.55 9.84
N ARG A 35 -4.26 2.62 9.64
CA ARG A 35 -4.76 3.96 9.27
C ARG A 35 -5.04 4.10 7.78
N ILE A 36 -4.31 3.37 6.94
CA ILE A 36 -4.45 3.38 5.48
C ILE A 36 -4.93 2.00 5.04
N CYS A 37 -6.01 1.95 4.25
CA CYS A 37 -6.48 0.74 3.61
C CYS A 37 -6.18 0.82 2.12
N ALA A 38 -5.39 -0.12 1.60
CA ALA A 38 -5.16 -0.27 0.17
C ALA A 38 -5.90 -1.54 -0.30
N PRO A 39 -7.11 -1.41 -0.87
CA PRO A 39 -7.82 -2.55 -1.43
C PRO A 39 -7.05 -3.06 -2.64
N HIS A 40 -6.58 -4.29 -2.58
CA HIS A 40 -5.94 -4.97 -3.71
C HIS A 40 -6.66 -6.29 -3.94
N ASN A 41 -7.53 -6.30 -4.94
CA ASN A 41 -8.16 -7.52 -5.40
C ASN A 41 -7.29 -8.10 -6.53
N PRO A 42 -6.69 -9.29 -6.40
CA PRO A 42 -5.89 -9.87 -7.49
C PRO A 42 -6.72 -10.18 -8.76
N VAL A 43 -8.05 -10.25 -8.64
CA VAL A 43 -8.99 -10.49 -9.74
C VAL A 43 -9.45 -9.18 -10.43
N HIS A 44 -9.34 -8.05 -9.73
CA HIS A 44 -9.68 -6.73 -10.27
C HIS A 44 -8.58 -5.76 -9.89
N ASP A 45 -7.79 -5.33 -10.87
CA ASP A 45 -6.97 -4.13 -10.73
C ASP A 45 -7.96 -2.98 -10.55
N ALA A 46 -8.28 -2.66 -9.30
CA ALA A 46 -8.98 -1.46 -8.95
C ALA A 46 -7.96 -0.35 -9.14
N GLU A 47 -7.79 0.08 -10.39
CA GLU A 47 -7.27 1.41 -10.66
C GLU A 47 -8.16 2.38 -9.85
N PRO A 48 -7.58 3.12 -8.89
CA PRO A 48 -8.37 4.00 -8.04
C PRO A 48 -8.84 5.24 -8.78
#